data_AF-A0A951VZ36-F1
#
_entry.id   AF-A0A951VZ36-F1
#
_cell.length_a   1.000
_cell.length_b   1.000
_cell.length_c   1.000
_cell.angle_alpha   90.00
_cell.angle_beta   90.00
_cell.angle_gamma   90.00
#
_symmetry.space_group_name_H-M   'P 1'
#
loop_
_entity.id
_entity.type
_entity.pdbx_description
1 polymer ?
#
loop_
_entity_poly.entity_id
_entity_poly.type
_entity_poly.pdbx_seq_one_letter_code
_entity_poly.pdbx_strand_id
1 'polypeptide(L)'
;MVKTMALINILLSILLIIGPGILIFLSSRSKVLDKIGVVLLSYIVGVIIGNSGLTGPDTLSLQKSFSEISVAIALPLLLFSIDIKTAFKNAGRALFTLLLAALSVAIVGTLLFFWLGNSTNHASELAGMAVAVYTGGTPNLAAVKTALQVPDEIYIKFHTYDTVSGLLYLLFVFSFAKPIFSRFMKTDTVSTNPSSEVSNSEETESIGVEEYGSLIYPKSWPPILLALVLSLVIVGISDF
;
A
#
# COMPACT_ATOMS: atom_id res chain seq x y z
N MET A 1 14.37 31.83 4.44
CA MET A 1 13.92 30.59 5.11
C MET A 1 12.51 30.19 4.69
N VAL A 2 11.48 31.01 4.96
CA VAL A 2 10.06 30.73 4.56
C VAL A 2 9.90 30.47 3.05
N LYS A 3 10.51 31.30 2.20
CA LYS A 3 10.43 31.18 0.73
C LYS A 3 11.08 29.89 0.19
N THR A 4 12.14 29.42 0.85
CA THR A 4 12.83 28.18 0.52
C THR A 4 12.00 26.96 0.91
N MET A 5 11.36 26.99 2.08
CA MET A 5 10.45 25.92 2.52
C MET A 5 9.19 25.82 1.63
N ALA A 6 8.61 26.95 1.24
CA ALA A 6 7.49 26.97 0.30
C ALA A 6 7.86 26.35 -1.06
N LEU A 7 9.07 26.65 -1.56
CA LEU A 7 9.58 26.05 -2.79
C LEU A 7 9.72 24.53 -2.67
N ILE A 8 10.24 24.03 -1.55
CA ILE A 8 10.41 22.59 -1.28
C ILE A 8 9.04 21.90 -1.25
N ASN A 9 8.04 22.47 -0.57
CA ASN A 9 6.70 21.90 -0.51
C ASN A 9 6.02 21.84 -1.88
N ILE A 10 6.19 22.87 -2.71
CA ILE A 10 5.67 22.88 -4.08
C ILE A 10 6.36 21.79 -4.90
N LEU A 11 7.69 21.70 -4.83
CA LEU A 11 8.45 20.68 -5.56
C LEU A 11 8.04 19.26 -5.14
N LEU A 12 7.89 19.03 -3.82
CA LEU A 12 7.48 17.74 -3.27
C LEU A 12 6.05 17.37 -3.70
N SER A 13 5.13 18.33 -3.73
CA SER A 13 3.75 18.11 -4.18
C SER A 13 3.70 17.69 -5.65
N ILE A 14 4.47 18.38 -6.51
CA ILE A 14 4.59 18.04 -7.94
C ILE A 14 5.16 16.63 -8.08
N LEU A 15 6.20 16.30 -7.31
CA LEU A 15 6.83 14.99 -7.33
C LEU A 15 5.88 13.87 -6.87
N LEU A 16 5.07 14.10 -5.84
CA LEU A 16 4.10 13.11 -5.35
C LEU A 16 2.98 12.82 -6.36
N ILE A 17 2.51 13.84 -7.08
CA ILE A 17 1.44 13.69 -8.09
C ILE A 17 1.99 13.06 -9.38
N ILE A 18 3.11 13.56 -9.89
CA ILE A 18 3.61 13.21 -11.22
C ILE A 18 4.59 12.01 -11.16
N GLY A 19 5.26 11.83 -10.02
CA GLY A 19 6.30 10.80 -9.81
C GLY A 19 5.88 9.40 -10.23
N PRO A 20 4.75 8.85 -9.75
CA PRO A 20 4.28 7.53 -10.16
C PRO A 20 4.09 7.42 -11.68
N GLY A 21 3.54 8.46 -12.32
CA GLY A 21 3.38 8.52 -13.77
C GLY A 21 4.70 8.51 -14.54
N ILE A 22 5.72 9.22 -14.04
CA ILE A 22 7.08 9.18 -14.60
C ILE A 22 7.67 7.77 -14.47
N LEU A 23 7.50 7.11 -13.32
CA LEU A 23 8.02 5.77 -13.09
C LEU A 23 7.35 4.73 -13.99
N ILE A 24 6.04 4.82 -14.20
CA ILE A 24 5.31 3.98 -15.17
C ILE A 24 5.89 4.19 -16.57
N PHE A 25 6.03 5.45 -17.00
CA PHE A 25 6.58 5.79 -18.32
C PHE A 25 8.03 5.30 -18.50
N LEU A 26 8.87 5.42 -17.47
CA LEU A 26 10.25 4.96 -17.53
C LEU A 26 10.33 3.43 -17.54
N SER A 27 9.44 2.77 -16.79
CA SER A 27 9.30 1.32 -16.77
C SER A 27 8.85 0.78 -18.13
N SER A 28 7.98 1.48 -18.86
CA SER A 28 7.56 1.09 -20.22
C SER A 28 8.66 1.19 -21.27
N ARG A 29 9.77 1.89 -20.97
CA ARG A 29 10.92 2.05 -21.86
C ARG A 29 12.07 1.10 -21.54
N SER A 30 12.14 0.55 -20.34
CA SER A 30 13.27 -0.27 -19.88
C SER A 30 12.82 -1.63 -19.32
N LYS A 31 13.28 -2.71 -19.95
CA LYS A 31 13.05 -4.09 -19.51
C LYS A 31 13.58 -4.37 -18.09
N VAL A 32 14.58 -3.62 -17.64
CA VAL A 32 15.14 -3.76 -16.29
C VAL A 32 14.17 -3.21 -15.25
N LEU A 33 13.59 -2.03 -15.51
CA LEU A 33 12.63 -1.39 -14.59
C LEU A 33 11.30 -2.12 -14.56
N ASP A 34 10.84 -2.59 -15.72
CA ASP A 34 9.64 -3.43 -15.81
C ASP A 34 9.78 -4.72 -15.00
N LYS A 35 10.97 -5.34 -15.01
CA LYS A 35 11.25 -6.53 -14.20
C LYS A 35 11.25 -6.25 -12.69
N ILE A 36 11.66 -5.05 -12.28
CA ILE A 36 11.63 -4.61 -10.87
C ILE A 36 10.19 -4.32 -10.43
N GLY A 37 9.37 -3.78 -11.33
CA GLY A 37 7.99 -3.40 -11.06
C GLY A 37 7.86 -1.96 -10.56
N VAL A 38 6.80 -1.29 -11.00
CA VAL A 38 6.55 0.15 -10.72
C VAL A 38 6.37 0.41 -9.22
N VAL A 39 5.73 -0.51 -8.49
CA VAL A 39 5.47 -0.36 -7.05
C VAL A 39 6.78 -0.35 -6.26
N LEU A 40 7.64 -1.33 -6.49
CA LEU A 40 8.94 -1.40 -5.83
C LEU A 40 9.83 -0.21 -6.21
N LEU A 41 9.79 0.22 -7.47
CA LEU A 41 10.52 1.41 -7.92
C LEU A 41 10.03 2.67 -7.22
N SER A 42 8.72 2.83 -7.05
CA SER A 42 8.11 3.95 -6.31
C SER A 42 8.54 3.96 -4.86
N TYR A 43 8.61 2.78 -4.24
CA TYR A 43 9.07 2.61 -2.88
C TYR A 43 10.56 2.99 -2.72
N ILE A 44 11.44 2.47 -3.58
CA ILE A 44 12.88 2.79 -3.57
C ILE A 44 13.10 4.30 -3.74
N VAL A 45 12.42 4.92 -4.70
CA VAL A 45 12.50 6.37 -4.93
C VAL A 45 12.02 7.15 -3.72
N GLY A 46 10.91 6.74 -3.10
CA GLY A 46 10.38 7.34 -1.88
C GLY A 46 11.37 7.28 -0.72
N VAL A 47 12.01 6.13 -0.48
CA VAL A 47 13.04 5.96 0.55
C VAL A 47 14.25 6.85 0.29
N ILE A 48 14.73 6.94 -0.96
CA ILE A 48 15.87 7.81 -1.32
C ILE A 48 15.51 9.26 -1.02
N ILE A 49 14.33 9.74 -1.44
CA ILE A 49 13.89 11.12 -1.20
C ILE A 49 13.73 11.40 0.29
N GLY A 50 13.10 10.48 1.03
CA GLY A 50 12.90 10.58 2.47
C GLY A 50 14.22 10.72 3.24
N ASN A 51 15.27 10.01 2.81
CA ASN A 51 16.59 10.04 3.45
C ASN A 51 17.55 11.08 2.87
N SER A 52 17.20 11.79 1.78
CA SER A 52 18.07 12.79 1.15
C SER A 52 18.20 14.10 1.95
N GLY A 53 17.49 14.23 3.07
CA GLY A 53 17.43 15.46 3.88
C GLY A 53 16.52 16.55 3.29
N LEU A 54 15.82 16.27 2.18
CA LEU A 54 14.82 17.16 1.59
C LEU A 54 13.48 17.13 2.34
N THR A 55 13.22 16.06 3.09
CA THR A 55 12.00 15.90 3.89
C THR A 55 12.30 16.14 5.37
N GLY A 56 11.33 16.69 6.09
CA GLY A 56 11.45 17.01 7.50
C GLY A 56 10.08 17.14 8.19
N PRO A 57 10.04 17.59 9.46
CA PRO A 57 8.80 17.75 10.20
C PRO A 57 7.78 18.64 9.48
N ASP A 58 8.24 19.70 8.83
CA ASP A 58 7.40 20.66 8.10
C ASP A 58 6.76 20.07 6.84
N THR A 59 7.39 19.06 6.22
CA THR A 59 6.84 18.37 5.03
C THR A 59 6.00 17.16 5.41
N LEU A 60 5.98 16.75 6.70
CA LEU A 60 5.31 15.53 7.15
C LEU A 60 3.79 15.63 6.99
N SER A 61 3.20 16.76 7.40
CA SER A 61 1.76 16.99 7.27
C SER A 61 1.30 16.94 5.82
N LEU A 62 2.08 17.53 4.91
CA LEU A 62 1.81 17.51 3.46
C LEU A 62 1.81 16.07 2.93
N GLN A 63 2.86 15.30 3.21
CA GLN A 63 2.98 13.91 2.78
C GLN A 63 1.85 13.04 3.32
N LYS A 64 1.48 13.23 4.59
CA LYS A 64 0.36 12.52 5.23
C LYS A 64 -0.96 12.82 4.54
N SER A 65 -1.27 14.10 4.29
CA SER A 65 -2.49 14.49 3.59
C SER A 65 -2.55 13.91 2.17
N PHE A 66 -1.44 13.96 1.42
CA PHE A 66 -1.40 13.34 0.09
C PHE A 66 -1.66 11.83 0.16
N SER A 67 -1.03 11.11 1.09
CA SER A 67 -1.26 9.68 1.29
C SER A 67 -2.71 9.37 1.65
N GLU A 68 -3.29 10.09 2.62
CA GLU A 68 -4.68 9.90 3.06
C GLU A 68 -5.69 10.17 1.95
N ILE A 69 -5.52 11.30 1.23
CA ILE A 69 -6.39 11.66 0.09
C ILE A 69 -6.26 10.62 -1.04
N SER A 70 -5.04 10.20 -1.36
CA SER A 70 -4.81 9.17 -2.38
C SER A 70 -5.49 7.86 -2.02
N VAL A 71 -5.39 7.40 -0.77
CA VAL A 71 -6.06 6.18 -0.29
C VAL A 71 -7.58 6.34 -0.34
N ALA A 72 -8.10 7.48 0.13
CA ALA A 72 -9.54 7.76 0.15
C ALA A 72 -10.14 7.73 -1.27
N ILE A 73 -9.43 8.23 -2.28
CA ILE A 73 -9.87 8.21 -3.69
C ILE A 73 -9.65 6.83 -4.33
N ALA A 74 -8.59 6.12 -3.96
CA ALA A 74 -8.25 4.81 -4.52
C ALA A 74 -9.28 3.74 -4.14
N LEU A 75 -9.80 3.75 -2.91
CA LEU A 75 -10.76 2.76 -2.44
C LEU A 75 -12.06 2.70 -3.30
N PRO A 76 -12.76 3.81 -3.58
CA PRO A 76 -13.90 3.79 -4.51
C PRO A 76 -13.51 3.43 -5.93
N LEU A 77 -12.35 3.85 -6.43
CA LEU A 77 -11.89 3.50 -7.78
C LEU A 77 -11.66 1.99 -7.93
N LEU A 78 -11.05 1.35 -6.94
CA LEU A 78 -10.90 -0.10 -6.89
C LEU A 78 -12.26 -0.79 -6.82
N LEU A 79 -13.20 -0.24 -6.05
CA LEU A 79 -14.56 -0.78 -5.95
C LEU A 79 -15.32 -0.66 -7.28
N PHE A 80 -15.15 0.42 -8.04
CA PHE A 80 -15.74 0.55 -9.39
C PHE A 80 -15.13 -0.42 -10.40
N SER A 81 -13.89 -0.85 -10.17
CA SER A 81 -13.24 -1.87 -11.00
C SER A 81 -13.66 -3.30 -10.65
N ILE A 82 -14.37 -3.52 -9.54
CA ILE A 82 -14.74 -4.87 -9.09
C ILE A 82 -16.05 -5.34 -9.75
N ASP A 83 -16.08 -6.60 -10.17
CA ASP A 83 -17.36 -7.24 -10.50
C ASP A 83 -18.09 -7.61 -9.21
N ILE A 84 -19.03 -6.74 -8.82
CA ILE A 84 -19.83 -6.88 -7.59
C ILE A 84 -20.54 -8.25 -7.54
N LYS A 85 -21.03 -8.79 -8.66
CA LYS A 85 -21.77 -10.07 -8.64
C LYS A 85 -20.84 -11.23 -8.29
N THR A 86 -19.68 -11.27 -8.91
CA THR A 86 -18.66 -12.28 -8.64
C THR A 86 -18.06 -12.10 -7.25
N ALA A 87 -17.82 -10.85 -6.83
CA ALA A 87 -17.36 -10.51 -5.49
C ALA A 87 -18.32 -11.02 -4.41
N PHE A 88 -19.62 -10.75 -4.52
CA PHE A 88 -20.62 -11.24 -3.57
C PHE A 88 -20.79 -12.76 -3.60
N LYS A 89 -20.72 -13.39 -4.78
CA LYS A 89 -20.76 -14.85 -4.92
C LYS A 89 -19.59 -15.52 -4.18
N ASN A 90 -18.40 -14.93 -4.26
CA ASN A 90 -17.18 -15.46 -3.64
C ASN A 90 -16.93 -14.91 -2.23
N ALA A 91 -17.73 -13.93 -1.77
CA ALA A 91 -17.52 -13.22 -0.51
C ALA A 91 -17.43 -14.16 0.70
N GLY A 92 -18.24 -15.23 0.75
CA GLY A 92 -18.18 -16.19 1.86
C GLY A 92 -16.83 -16.90 1.98
N ARG A 93 -16.25 -17.31 0.83
CA ARG A 93 -14.91 -17.93 0.81
C ARG A 93 -13.83 -16.90 1.13
N ALA A 94 -13.91 -15.71 0.55
CA ALA A 94 -12.97 -14.63 0.81
C ALA A 94 -12.97 -14.17 2.28
N LEU A 95 -14.15 -14.10 2.90
CA LEU A 95 -14.28 -13.74 4.32
C LEU A 95 -13.73 -14.84 5.22
N PHE A 96 -13.93 -16.11 4.87
CA PHE A 96 -13.35 -17.22 5.61
C PHE A 96 -11.82 -17.24 5.53
N THR A 97 -11.23 -16.99 4.36
CA THR A 97 -9.77 -16.86 4.23
C THR A 97 -9.23 -15.66 5.00
N LEU A 98 -9.94 -14.52 4.97
CA LEU A 98 -9.59 -13.35 5.77
C LEU A 98 -9.63 -13.66 7.27
N LEU A 99 -10.64 -14.37 7.74
CA LEU A 99 -10.76 -14.81 9.13
C LEU A 99 -9.57 -15.71 9.52
N LEU A 100 -9.22 -16.68 8.68
CA LEU A 100 -8.08 -17.57 8.91
C LEU A 100 -6.75 -16.80 8.95
N ALA A 101 -6.57 -15.84 8.05
CA ALA A 101 -5.40 -14.97 8.03
C ALA A 101 -5.32 -14.12 9.30
N ALA A 102 -6.43 -13.47 9.70
CA ALA A 102 -6.50 -12.68 10.92
C ALA A 102 -6.24 -13.51 12.18
N LEU A 103 -6.78 -14.75 12.23
CA LEU A 103 -6.52 -15.67 13.32
C LEU A 103 -5.05 -16.10 13.37
N SER A 104 -4.43 -16.36 12.22
CA SER A 104 -3.00 -16.67 12.13
C SER A 104 -2.15 -15.54 12.71
N VAL A 105 -2.38 -14.30 12.26
CA VAL A 105 -1.68 -13.10 12.75
C VAL A 105 -1.90 -12.93 14.26
N ALA A 106 -3.13 -13.11 14.74
CA ALA A 106 -3.45 -13.01 16.16
C ALA A 106 -2.73 -14.07 17.00
N ILE A 107 -2.66 -15.33 16.53
CA ILE A 107 -1.93 -16.41 17.20
C ILE A 107 -0.44 -16.09 17.25
N VAL A 108 0.16 -15.71 16.13
CA VAL A 108 1.59 -15.35 16.07
C VAL A 108 1.90 -14.16 16.98
N GLY A 109 1.08 -13.10 16.94
CA GLY A 109 1.23 -11.94 17.81
C GLY A 109 1.13 -12.31 19.29
N THR A 110 0.21 -13.20 19.65
CA THR A 110 0.05 -13.69 21.03
C THR A 110 1.26 -14.53 21.46
N LEU A 111 1.76 -15.41 20.61
CA LEU A 111 2.96 -16.22 20.90
C LEU A 111 4.19 -15.33 21.10
N LEU A 112 4.36 -14.31 20.25
CA LEU A 112 5.43 -13.32 20.40
C LEU A 112 5.30 -12.51 21.69
N PHE A 113 4.08 -12.16 22.10
CA PHE A 113 3.86 -11.51 23.39
C PHE A 113 4.26 -12.41 24.57
N PHE A 114 3.93 -13.70 24.56
CA PHE A 114 4.40 -14.60 25.63
C PHE A 114 5.92 -14.78 25.65
N TRP A 115 6.56 -14.74 24.48
CA TRP A 115 8.01 -14.89 24.38
C TRP A 115 8.79 -13.62 24.76
N LEU A 116 8.30 -12.45 24.33
CA LEU A 116 9.00 -11.15 24.43
C LEU A 116 8.29 -10.13 25.34
N GLY A 117 7.19 -10.52 25.98
CA GLY A 117 6.30 -9.66 26.75
C GLY A 117 6.97 -8.95 27.91
N ASN A 118 8.00 -9.58 28.49
CA ASN A 118 8.74 -9.02 29.62
C ASN A 118 9.86 -8.06 29.18
N SER A 119 10.11 -7.89 27.88
CA SER A 119 11.21 -7.04 27.38
C SER A 119 10.87 -5.56 27.39
N THR A 120 9.59 -5.17 27.36
CA THR A 120 9.16 -3.77 27.36
C THR A 120 7.85 -3.58 28.12
N ASN A 121 7.65 -2.41 28.73
CA ASN A 121 6.39 -2.07 29.40
C ASN A 121 5.19 -1.93 28.45
N HIS A 122 5.43 -1.84 27.14
CA HIS A 122 4.40 -1.67 26.10
C HIS A 122 4.23 -2.92 25.22
N ALA A 123 4.66 -4.10 25.69
CA ALA A 123 4.69 -5.28 24.83
C ALA A 123 3.28 -5.71 24.39
N SER A 124 2.27 -5.53 25.22
CA SER A 124 0.86 -5.81 24.89
C SER A 124 0.36 -4.88 23.79
N GLU A 125 0.71 -3.60 23.87
CA GLU A 125 0.32 -2.58 22.92
C GLU A 125 1.03 -2.79 21.58
N LEU A 126 2.32 -3.14 21.61
CA LEU A 126 3.10 -3.49 20.42
C LEU A 126 2.54 -4.74 19.73
N ALA A 127 2.17 -5.78 20.50
CA ALA A 127 1.54 -6.98 19.95
C ALA A 127 0.17 -6.67 19.33
N GLY A 128 -0.67 -5.89 20.02
CA GLY A 128 -1.98 -5.46 19.50
C GLY A 128 -1.84 -4.62 18.23
N MET A 129 -0.87 -3.70 18.21
CA MET A 129 -0.55 -2.88 17.04
C MET A 129 -0.05 -3.72 15.86
N ALA A 130 0.81 -4.73 16.10
CA ALA A 130 1.26 -5.66 15.06
C ALA A 130 0.08 -6.45 14.47
N VAL A 131 -0.83 -6.97 15.31
CA VAL A 131 -2.03 -7.66 14.81
C VAL A 131 -2.90 -6.70 14.00
N ALA A 132 -3.05 -5.46 14.44
CA ALA A 132 -3.85 -4.46 13.76
C ALA A 132 -3.31 -4.12 12.35
N VAL A 133 -2.00 -3.87 12.23
CA VAL A 133 -1.40 -3.47 10.95
C VAL A 133 -1.51 -4.57 9.90
N TYR A 134 -1.31 -5.85 10.26
CA TYR A 134 -1.37 -6.95 9.29
C TYR A 134 -2.79 -7.46 9.00
N THR A 135 -3.79 -7.03 9.78
CA THR A 135 -5.20 -7.39 9.50
C THR A 135 -5.98 -6.29 8.79
N GLY A 136 -5.55 -5.03 8.91
CA GLY A 136 -6.28 -3.88 8.36
C GLY A 136 -5.42 -2.67 7.99
N GLY A 137 -4.10 -2.85 7.88
CA GLY A 137 -3.15 -1.82 7.44
C GLY A 137 -2.90 -0.71 8.46
N THR A 138 -2.26 0.35 7.99
CA THR A 138 -1.95 1.55 8.78
C THR A 138 -3.18 2.27 9.35
N PRO A 139 -4.38 2.27 8.71
CA PRO A 139 -5.59 2.82 9.34
C PRO A 139 -6.01 2.03 10.59
N ASN A 140 -5.93 0.69 10.55
CA ASN A 140 -6.26 -0.15 11.70
C ASN A 140 -5.22 -0.01 12.82
N LEU A 141 -3.94 0.10 12.45
CA LEU A 141 -2.86 0.42 13.40
C LEU A 141 -3.13 1.74 14.14
N ALA A 142 -3.52 2.80 13.41
CA ALA A 142 -3.84 4.11 13.99
C ALA A 142 -5.08 4.05 14.91
N ALA A 143 -6.09 3.26 14.55
CA ALA A 143 -7.27 3.02 15.38
C ALA A 143 -6.89 2.34 16.70
N VAL A 144 -6.08 1.28 16.66
CA VAL A 144 -5.62 0.56 17.86
C VAL A 144 -4.70 1.41 18.73
N LYS A 145 -3.79 2.18 18.13
CA LYS A 145 -2.99 3.18 18.85
C LYS A 145 -3.88 4.13 19.66
N THR A 146 -4.95 4.63 19.04
CA THR A 146 -5.90 5.54 19.69
C THR A 146 -6.69 4.83 20.79
N ALA A 147 -7.17 3.61 20.53
CA ALA A 147 -7.94 2.82 21.49
C ALA A 147 -7.14 2.42 22.75
N LEU A 148 -5.86 2.05 22.56
CA LEU A 148 -4.94 1.67 23.65
C LEU A 148 -4.17 2.87 24.23
N GLN A 149 -4.43 4.09 23.73
CA GLN A 149 -3.76 5.32 24.15
C GLN A 149 -2.22 5.21 24.11
N VAL A 150 -1.70 4.59 23.06
CA VAL A 150 -0.25 4.37 22.89
C VAL A 150 0.44 5.72 22.62
N PRO A 151 1.55 6.02 23.32
CA PRO A 151 2.30 7.26 23.08
C PRO A 151 2.77 7.39 21.63
N ASP A 152 2.73 8.60 21.08
CA ASP A 152 3.15 8.90 19.71
C ASP A 152 4.60 8.46 19.42
N GLU A 153 5.49 8.59 20.40
CA GLU A 153 6.89 8.16 20.27
C GLU A 153 6.99 6.65 19.98
N ILE A 154 6.21 5.84 20.70
CA ILE A 154 6.19 4.38 20.53
C ILE A 154 5.58 4.02 19.19
N TYR A 155 4.49 4.69 18.81
CA TYR A 155 3.84 4.52 17.52
C TYR A 155 4.77 4.82 16.33
N ILE A 156 5.45 5.97 16.35
CA ILE A 156 6.37 6.38 15.28
C ILE A 156 7.53 5.39 15.17
N LYS A 157 8.07 4.96 16.31
CA LYS A 157 9.16 3.98 16.38
C LYS A 157 8.73 2.64 15.79
N PHE A 158 7.59 2.10 16.25
CA PHE A 158 7.03 0.86 15.74
C PHE A 158 6.78 0.93 14.22
N HIS A 159 6.08 1.97 13.77
CA HIS A 159 5.72 2.12 12.36
C HIS A 159 6.94 2.29 11.45
N THR A 160 7.99 2.95 11.93
CA THR A 160 9.27 3.06 11.20
C THR A 160 9.93 1.69 11.03
N TYR A 161 10.01 0.88 12.09
CA TYR A 161 10.57 -0.47 12.02
C TYR A 161 9.74 -1.41 11.13
N ASP A 162 8.42 -1.34 11.23
CA ASP A 162 7.50 -2.08 10.38
C ASP A 162 7.71 -1.74 8.90
N THR A 163 7.77 -0.44 8.58
CA THR A 163 8.01 0.04 7.21
C THR A 163 9.34 -0.49 6.64
N VAL A 164 10.43 -0.40 7.40
CA VAL A 164 11.75 -0.92 6.99
C VAL A 164 11.73 -2.44 6.82
N SER A 165 11.04 -3.16 7.71
CA SER A 165 10.91 -4.62 7.62
C SER A 165 10.07 -5.02 6.40
N GLY A 166 8.99 -4.30 6.13
CA GLY A 166 8.15 -4.46 4.95
C GLY A 166 8.92 -4.23 3.65
N LEU A 167 9.78 -3.21 3.57
CA LEU A 167 10.70 -3.03 2.44
C LEU A 167 11.56 -4.27 2.21
N LEU A 168 12.19 -4.76 3.27
CA LEU A 168 13.11 -5.89 3.17
C LEU A 168 12.35 -7.16 2.76
N TYR A 169 11.14 -7.35 3.29
CA TYR A 169 10.23 -8.41 2.89
C TYR A 169 9.85 -8.32 1.41
N LEU A 170 9.44 -7.14 0.93
CA LEU A 170 9.12 -6.94 -0.49
C LEU A 170 10.33 -7.23 -1.39
N LEU A 171 11.51 -6.71 -1.05
CA LEU A 171 12.74 -7.02 -1.78
C LEU A 171 13.03 -8.53 -1.81
N PHE A 172 12.83 -9.22 -0.70
CA PHE A 172 12.98 -10.67 -0.62
C PHE A 172 11.97 -11.40 -1.51
N VAL A 173 10.70 -10.99 -1.50
CA VAL A 173 9.64 -11.60 -2.31
C VAL A 173 9.94 -11.49 -3.80
N PHE A 174 10.33 -10.30 -4.27
CA PHE A 174 10.61 -10.08 -5.70
C PHE A 174 11.93 -10.69 -6.16
N SER A 175 12.95 -10.65 -5.32
CA SER A 175 14.28 -11.08 -5.72
C SER A 175 14.47 -12.60 -5.62
N PHE A 176 13.94 -13.21 -4.56
CA PHE A 176 14.18 -14.63 -4.25
C PHE A 176 12.92 -15.47 -4.23
N ALA A 177 11.82 -14.97 -3.66
CA ALA A 177 10.62 -15.79 -3.49
C ALA A 177 9.96 -16.12 -4.82
N LYS A 178 9.74 -15.12 -5.70
CA LYS A 178 9.11 -15.32 -7.02
C LYS A 178 9.77 -16.43 -7.85
N PRO A 179 11.10 -16.46 -8.09
CA PRO A 179 11.72 -17.54 -8.87
C PRO A 179 11.71 -18.91 -8.17
N ILE A 180 11.72 -18.94 -6.84
CA ILE A 180 11.65 -20.20 -6.07
C ILE A 180 10.24 -20.77 -6.11
N PHE A 181 9.23 -19.96 -5.79
CA PHE A 181 7.84 -20.39 -5.77
C PHE A 181 7.30 -20.67 -7.17
N SER A 182 7.72 -19.93 -8.20
CA SER A 182 7.36 -20.24 -9.60
C SER A 182 7.91 -21.58 -10.09
N ARG A 183 8.88 -22.18 -9.40
CA ARG A 183 9.40 -23.51 -9.72
C ARG A 183 8.59 -24.63 -9.06
N PHE A 184 7.97 -24.36 -7.92
CA PHE A 184 7.14 -25.33 -7.19
C PHE A 184 5.66 -25.23 -7.53
N MET A 185 5.17 -24.04 -7.88
CA MET A 185 3.80 -23.83 -8.34
C MET A 185 3.76 -23.99 -9.86
N LYS A 186 2.88 -24.87 -10.35
CA LYS A 186 2.56 -24.91 -11.77
C LYS A 186 1.96 -23.55 -12.12
N THR A 187 2.65 -22.79 -12.98
CA THR A 187 2.01 -21.72 -13.73
C THR A 187 0.97 -22.40 -14.61
N ASP A 188 -0.29 -22.33 -14.20
CA ASP A 188 -1.36 -22.46 -15.17
C ASP A 188 -1.17 -21.28 -16.12
N THR A 189 -0.97 -21.59 -17.41
CA THR A 189 -1.02 -20.59 -18.47
C THR A 189 -2.45 -20.07 -18.50
N VAL A 190 -2.76 -19.08 -17.66
CA VAL A 190 -4.01 -18.36 -17.69
C VAL A 190 -4.05 -17.69 -19.05
N SER A 191 -4.80 -18.28 -19.98
CA SER A 191 -5.23 -17.57 -21.18
C SER A 191 -5.94 -16.32 -20.70
N THR A 192 -5.39 -15.17 -21.04
CA THR A 192 -5.93 -13.83 -20.80
C THR A 192 -7.39 -13.75 -21.22
N ASN A 193 -8.29 -14.03 -20.28
CA ASN A 193 -9.62 -13.45 -20.21
C ASN A 193 -9.60 -12.54 -18.98
N PRO A 194 -9.71 -11.21 -19.13
CA PRO A 194 -9.46 -10.24 -18.07
C PRO A 194 -10.69 -10.11 -17.19
N SER A 195 -10.95 -11.14 -16.37
CA SER A 195 -11.98 -11.06 -15.35
C SER A 195 -11.67 -12.02 -14.22
N SER A 196 -11.52 -11.42 -13.03
CA SER A 196 -11.55 -12.04 -11.71
C SER A 196 -10.22 -12.66 -11.27
N GLU A 197 -9.48 -11.92 -10.45
CA GLU A 197 -9.01 -12.35 -9.12
C GLU A 197 -8.04 -11.29 -8.56
N VAL A 198 -8.60 -10.24 -7.94
CA VAL A 198 -7.84 -9.38 -7.02
C VAL A 198 -8.15 -9.88 -5.62
N SER A 199 -7.34 -10.84 -5.16
CA SER A 199 -7.35 -11.28 -3.76
C SER A 199 -6.40 -10.41 -2.95
N ASN A 200 -6.96 -9.85 -1.89
CA ASN A 200 -6.36 -8.95 -0.92
C ASN A 200 -5.31 -9.69 -0.08
N SER A 201 -4.07 -9.75 -0.56
CA SER A 201 -2.88 -10.00 0.24
C SER A 201 -1.93 -8.85 -0.03
N GLU A 202 -1.47 -8.21 1.05
CA GLU A 202 -0.43 -7.18 1.13
C GLU A 202 0.14 -6.73 -0.21
N GLU A 203 -0.10 -5.45 -0.52
CA GLU A 203 0.56 -4.66 -1.56
C GLU A 203 1.93 -5.22 -1.95
N THR A 204 1.96 -6.07 -2.97
CA THR A 204 2.72 -5.92 -4.21
C THR A 204 2.65 -7.28 -4.92
N GLU A 205 1.58 -7.56 -5.64
CA GLU A 205 1.77 -8.21 -6.92
C GLU A 205 1.95 -7.06 -7.92
N SER A 206 3.12 -7.04 -8.55
CA SER A 206 3.49 -6.01 -9.51
C SER A 206 2.43 -5.95 -10.61
N ILE A 207 1.50 -5.00 -10.52
CA ILE A 207 0.71 -4.53 -11.65
C ILE A 207 1.75 -4.19 -12.72
N GLY A 208 1.86 -5.06 -13.72
CA GLY A 208 2.87 -4.95 -14.76
C GLY A 208 2.63 -3.68 -15.55
N VAL A 209 3.67 -3.15 -16.21
CA VAL A 209 3.51 -1.97 -17.07
C VAL A 209 2.44 -2.19 -18.16
N GLU A 210 2.22 -3.45 -18.55
CA GLU A 210 1.19 -3.86 -19.51
C GLU A 210 -0.23 -3.45 -19.11
N GLU A 211 -0.55 -3.40 -17.82
CA GLU A 211 -1.88 -3.07 -17.33
C GLU A 211 -2.16 -1.54 -17.38
N TYR A 212 -1.09 -0.74 -17.19
CA TYR A 212 -1.12 0.71 -17.36
C TYR A 212 -1.19 1.14 -18.83
N GLY A 213 -0.93 0.25 -19.78
CA GLY A 213 -0.99 0.55 -21.22
C GLY A 213 -2.35 1.10 -21.67
N SER A 214 -3.43 0.71 -20.97
CA SER A 214 -4.79 1.19 -21.19
C SER A 214 -4.96 2.70 -20.95
N LEU A 215 -4.18 3.30 -20.04
CA LEU A 215 -4.17 4.73 -19.70
C LEU A 215 -3.54 5.58 -20.81
N ILE A 216 -2.72 4.98 -21.67
CA ILE A 216 -2.03 5.66 -22.76
C ILE A 216 -2.99 5.93 -23.93
N TYR A 217 -4.08 5.15 -24.06
CA TYR A 217 -5.05 5.32 -25.14
C TYR A 217 -6.12 6.35 -24.78
N PRO A 218 -6.30 7.42 -25.58
CA PRO A 218 -7.25 8.51 -25.28
C PRO A 218 -8.72 8.06 -25.28
N LYS A 219 -9.03 6.92 -25.90
CA LYS A 219 -10.38 6.33 -25.90
C LYS A 219 -10.81 5.80 -24.52
N SER A 220 -9.85 5.48 -23.65
CA SER A 220 -10.10 4.97 -22.30
C SER A 220 -10.36 6.09 -21.28
N TRP A 221 -10.08 7.35 -21.63
CA TRP A 221 -10.10 8.47 -20.68
C TRP A 221 -11.49 8.86 -20.17
N PRO A 222 -12.57 8.88 -21.00
CA PRO A 222 -13.88 9.28 -20.51
C PRO A 222 -14.42 8.46 -19.33
N PRO A 223 -14.41 7.11 -19.35
CA PRO A 223 -14.87 6.33 -18.20
C PRO A 223 -13.94 6.46 -16.98
N ILE A 224 -12.62 6.59 -17.18
CA ILE A 224 -11.66 6.79 -16.09
C ILE A 224 -11.91 8.13 -15.40
N LEU A 225 -12.10 9.20 -16.17
CA LEU A 225 -12.31 10.54 -15.64
C LEU A 225 -13.67 10.66 -14.94
N LEU A 226 -14.70 9.98 -15.47
CA LEU A 226 -15.99 9.86 -14.80
C LEU A 226 -15.86 9.13 -13.45
N ALA A 227 -15.16 7.99 -13.42
CA ALA A 227 -14.93 7.23 -12.19
C ALA A 227 -14.14 8.05 -11.15
N LEU A 228 -13.14 8.82 -11.60
CA LEU A 228 -12.36 9.70 -10.74
C LEU A 228 -13.21 10.83 -10.15
N VAL A 229 -14.01 11.51 -10.98
CA VAL A 229 -14.93 12.56 -10.49
C VAL A 229 -15.94 11.99 -9.51
N LEU A 230 -16.51 10.83 -9.80
CA LEU A 230 -17.47 10.18 -8.92
C LEU A 230 -16.83 9.78 -7.58
N SER A 231 -15.61 9.23 -7.60
CA SER A 231 -14.84 8.93 -6.39
C SER A 231 -14.62 10.19 -5.54
N LEU A 232 -14.22 11.30 -6.19
CA LEU A 232 -13.96 12.58 -5.52
C LEU A 232 -15.23 13.16 -4.89
N VAL A 233 -16.39 13.02 -5.55
CA VAL A 233 -17.69 13.41 -5.00
C VAL A 233 -18.07 12.55 -3.80
N ILE A 234 -17.87 11.23 -3.86
CA ILE A 234 -18.18 10.33 -2.75
C ILE A 234 -17.32 10.67 -1.51
N VAL A 235 -16.01 10.84 -1.70
CA VAL A 235 -15.10 11.23 -0.62
C VAL A 235 -15.48 12.60 -0.05
N GLY A 236 -15.74 13.59 -0.90
CA GLY A 236 -16.12 14.93 -0.47
C GLY A 236 -17.45 15.01 0.28
N ILE A 237 -18.40 14.11 -0.01
CA ILE A 237 -19.66 13.98 0.75
C ILE A 237 -19.43 13.24 2.07
N SER A 238 -18.51 12.26 2.11
CA SER A 238 -18.22 11.47 3.31
C SER A 238 -17.44 12.22 4.39
N ASP A 239 -16.73 13.29 4.02
CA ASP A 239 -15.96 14.13 4.94
C ASP A 239 -16.82 15.23 5.61
N PHE A 240 -18.15 15.12 5.50
CA PHE A 240 -19.17 15.96 6.14
C PHE A 240 -20.04 15.11 7.10
#